data_AF-A0A527UX03-F1
#
_entry.id   AF-A0A527UX03-F1
#
_cell.length_a   1.000
_cell.length_b   1.000
_cell.length_c   1.000
_cell.angle_alpha   90.00
_cell.angle_beta   90.00
_cell.angle_gamma   90.00
#
_symmetry.space_group_name_H-M   'P 1'
#
loop_
_entity.id
_entity.type
_entity.pdbx_description
1 polymer ?
#
loop_
_entity_poly.entity_id
_entity_poly.type
_entity_poly.pdbx_seq_one_letter_code
_entity_poly.pdbx_strand_id
1 'polypeptide(L)'
;MIRQPRRQGEYPDREIDCQEAMEPGFQAVVDCMLEAGWIREEIMRSLRLLIAADNMTQKENAKVEAQLAIARAMIRAGRPL
;
A
#
# COMPACT_ATOMS: atom_id res chain seq x y z
N MET A 1 -16.87 7.80 -2.34
CA MET A 1 -16.00 7.43 -3.48
C MET A 1 -14.66 8.12 -3.29
N ILE A 2 -13.55 7.37 -3.31
CA ILE A 2 -12.20 7.94 -3.19
C ILE A 2 -11.89 8.71 -4.48
N ARG A 3 -11.46 9.97 -4.36
CA ARG A 3 -11.15 10.81 -5.51
C ARG A 3 -9.73 10.53 -6.00
N GLN A 4 -9.51 10.63 -7.30
CA GLN A 4 -8.15 10.56 -7.87
C GLN A 4 -7.34 11.82 -7.48
N PRO A 5 -5.99 11.73 -7.44
CA PRO A 5 -5.13 12.89 -7.26
C PRO A 5 -5.39 13.97 -8.33
N ARG A 6 -5.17 15.24 -8.00
CA ARG A 6 -5.46 16.38 -8.91
C ARG A 6 -4.63 16.33 -10.20
N ARG A 7 -3.40 15.82 -10.11
CA ARG A 7 -2.43 15.71 -11.22
C ARG A 7 -1.58 14.46 -11.04
N GLN A 8 -1.06 13.93 -12.16
CA GLN A 8 -0.01 12.92 -12.12
C GLN A 8 1.32 13.56 -11.73
N GLY A 9 2.17 12.82 -11.01
CA GLY A 9 3.46 13.32 -10.53
C GLY A 9 3.35 14.11 -9.22
N GLU A 10 4.45 14.75 -8.83
CA GLU A 10 4.58 15.46 -7.55
C GLU A 10 4.05 16.90 -7.64
N TYR A 11 3.39 17.36 -6.58
CA TYR A 11 2.97 18.74 -6.39
C TYR A 11 2.86 19.05 -4.89
N PRO A 12 2.99 20.31 -4.44
CA PRO A 12 3.18 20.66 -3.03
C PRO A 12 2.19 20.02 -2.06
N ASP A 13 0.90 19.97 -2.41
CA ASP A 13 -0.17 19.46 -1.53
C ASP A 13 -0.59 18.02 -1.86
N ARG A 14 0.20 17.25 -2.62
CA ARG A 14 -0.22 15.91 -3.08
C ARG A 14 -0.48 14.95 -1.94
N GLU A 15 0.35 14.99 -0.90
CA GLU A 15 0.15 14.13 0.26
C GLU A 15 -1.15 14.47 0.99
N ILE A 16 -1.44 15.76 1.16
CA ILE A 16 -2.66 16.24 1.81
C ILE A 16 -3.90 15.84 0.99
N ASP A 17 -3.88 16.06 -0.32
CA ASP A 17 -4.97 15.65 -1.22
C ASP A 17 -5.25 14.13 -1.14
N CYS A 18 -4.19 13.31 -1.11
CA CYS A 18 -4.33 11.87 -0.97
C CYS A 18 -4.93 11.49 0.39
N GLN A 19 -4.49 12.15 1.47
CA GLN A 19 -5.05 11.92 2.82
C GLN A 19 -6.53 12.27 2.88
N GLU A 20 -6.92 13.46 2.40
CA GLU A 20 -8.32 13.89 2.35
C GLU A 20 -9.20 12.95 1.50
N ALA A 21 -8.67 12.42 0.40
CA ALA A 21 -9.38 11.46 -0.43
C ALA A 21 -9.59 10.10 0.27
N MET A 22 -8.64 9.67 1.11
CA MET A 22 -8.68 8.40 1.84
C MET A 22 -9.46 8.50 3.16
N GLU A 23 -9.51 9.67 3.79
CA GLU A 23 -10.09 9.87 5.13
C GLU A 23 -11.50 9.30 5.28
N PRO A 24 -12.46 9.49 4.35
CA PRO A 24 -13.79 8.91 4.51
C PRO A 24 -13.79 7.38 4.59
N GLY A 25 -12.92 6.72 3.82
CA GLY A 25 -12.78 5.27 3.86
C GLY A 25 -12.09 4.80 5.15
N PHE A 26 -11.11 5.56 5.62
CA PHE A 26 -10.45 5.31 6.89
C PHE A 26 -11.44 5.42 8.07
N GLN A 27 -12.24 6.47 8.14
CA GLN A 27 -13.25 6.64 9.19
C GLN A 27 -14.28 5.50 9.17
N ALA A 28 -14.76 5.10 7.99
CA ALA A 28 -15.69 3.97 7.87
C ALA A 28 -15.12 2.64 8.41
N VAL A 29 -13.82 2.40 8.22
CA VAL A 29 -13.14 1.23 8.81
C VAL A 29 -13.06 1.35 10.33
N VAL A 30 -12.68 2.53 10.85
CA VAL A 30 -12.59 2.79 12.29
C VAL A 30 -13.96 2.61 12.95
N ASP A 31 -15.01 3.19 12.39
CA ASP A 31 -16.37 3.10 12.91
C ASP A 31 -16.86 1.64 12.95
N CYS A 32 -16.65 0.88 11.88
CA CYS A 32 -16.98 -0.54 11.83
C CYS A 32 -16.26 -1.36 12.92
N MET A 33 -14.98 -1.06 13.19
CA MET A 33 -14.24 -1.74 14.24
C MET A 33 -14.70 -1.34 15.65
N LEU A 34 -15.07 -0.07 15.85
CA LEU A 34 -15.67 0.40 17.10
C LEU A 34 -17.02 -0.28 17.36
N GLU A 35 -17.87 -0.41 16.33
CA GLU A 35 -19.14 -1.14 16.40
C GLU A 35 -18.94 -2.63 16.72
N ALA A 36 -17.84 -3.22 16.25
CA ALA A 36 -17.42 -4.57 16.60
C ALA A 36 -16.81 -4.69 18.02
N GLY A 37 -16.76 -3.59 18.79
CA GLY A 37 -16.31 -3.57 20.18
C GLY A 37 -14.81 -3.38 20.39
N TRP A 38 -14.05 -3.04 19.33
CA TRP A 38 -12.62 -2.73 19.47
C TRP A 38 -12.44 -1.35 20.08
N ILE A 39 -11.35 -1.13 20.80
CA ILE A 39 -10.99 0.22 21.25
C ILE A 39 -10.11 0.94 20.23
N ARG A 40 -10.18 2.27 20.21
CA ARG A 40 -9.44 3.10 19.24
C ARG A 40 -7.93 2.83 19.23
N GLU A 41 -7.34 2.54 20.39
CA GLU A 41 -5.91 2.21 20.50
C GLU A 41 -5.56 0.92 19.73
N GLU A 42 -6.37 -0.14 19.86
CA GLU A 42 -6.20 -1.41 19.18
C GLU A 42 -6.33 -1.25 17.67
N ILE A 43 -7.29 -0.44 17.23
CA ILE A 43 -7.52 -0.14 15.82
C ILE A 43 -6.27 0.55 15.23
N MET A 44 -5.81 1.63 15.86
CA MET A 44 -4.66 2.40 15.37
C MET A 44 -3.35 1.59 15.43
N ARG A 45 -3.19 0.72 16.43
CA ARG A 45 -2.04 -0.19 16.51
C ARG A 45 -2.08 -1.23 15.39
N SER A 46 -3.23 -1.87 15.18
CA SER A 46 -3.42 -2.89 14.15
C SER A 46 -3.22 -2.33 12.75
N LEU A 47 -3.81 -1.18 12.43
CA LEU A 47 -3.65 -0.52 11.13
C LEU A 47 -2.18 -0.17 10.84
N ARG A 48 -1.43 0.34 11.82
CA ARG A 48 0.02 0.61 11.66
C ARG A 48 0.81 -0.66 11.33
N LEU A 49 0.50 -1.77 12.01
CA LEU A 49 1.17 -3.04 11.78
C LEU A 49 0.82 -3.63 10.40
N LEU A 50 -0.44 -3.50 9.96
CA LEU A 50 -0.87 -3.93 8.63
C LEU A 50 -0.17 -3.14 7.52
N ILE A 51 -0.06 -1.81 7.65
CA ILE A 51 0.67 -0.97 6.68
C ILE A 51 2.16 -1.37 6.63
N ALA A 52 2.78 -1.60 7.79
CA ALA A 52 4.17 -2.04 7.85
C ALA A 52 4.37 -3.42 7.17
N ALA A 53 3.46 -4.37 7.43
CA ALA A 53 3.49 -5.69 6.82
C ALA A 53 3.30 -5.62 5.30
N ASP A 54 2.33 -4.85 4.81
CA ASP A 54 2.09 -4.66 3.38
C ASP A 54 3.33 -4.05 2.70
N ASN A 55 3.91 -3.00 3.27
CA ASN A 55 5.15 -2.38 2.75
C ASN A 55 6.31 -3.39 2.66
N MET A 56 6.46 -4.27 3.64
CA MET A 56 7.47 -5.33 3.60
C MET A 56 7.17 -6.33 2.48
N THR A 57 5.93 -6.79 2.37
CA THR A 57 5.50 -7.74 1.34
C THR A 57 5.70 -7.17 -0.06
N GLN A 58 5.30 -5.92 -0.31
CA GLN A 58 5.49 -5.26 -1.60
C GLN A 58 6.97 -5.12 -1.97
N LYS A 59 7.82 -4.80 -0.98
CA LYS A 59 9.27 -4.73 -1.20
C LYS A 59 9.88 -6.08 -1.59
N GLU A 60 9.54 -7.16 -0.88
CA GLU A 60 10.08 -8.49 -1.20
C GLU A 60 9.51 -9.02 -2.52
N ASN A 61 8.23 -8.80 -2.80
CA ASN A 61 7.62 -9.14 -4.09
C ASN A 61 8.34 -8.44 -5.24
N ALA A 62 8.60 -7.13 -5.13
CA ALA A 62 9.33 -6.38 -6.15
C ALA A 62 10.74 -6.96 -6.43
N LYS A 63 11.44 -7.45 -5.40
CA LYS A 63 12.75 -8.11 -5.58
C LYS A 63 12.60 -9.43 -6.34
N VAL A 64 11.65 -10.26 -5.94
CA VAL A 64 11.39 -11.55 -6.57
C VAL A 64 10.97 -11.35 -8.03
N GLU A 65 10.12 -10.37 -8.29
CA GLU A 65 9.70 -10.01 -9.65
C GLU A 65 10.88 -9.55 -10.51
N ALA A 66 11.78 -8.74 -9.96
CA ALA A 66 13.00 -8.32 -10.65
C ALA A 66 13.91 -9.52 -10.98
N GLN A 67 14.14 -10.42 -10.03
CA GLN A 67 14.92 -11.64 -10.25
C GLN A 67 14.28 -12.54 -11.30
N LEU A 68 12.96 -12.71 -11.24
CA LEU A 68 12.21 -13.49 -12.21
C LEU A 68 12.29 -12.88 -13.62
N ALA A 69 12.22 -11.55 -13.73
CA ALA A 69 12.39 -10.85 -15.01
C ALA A 69 13.80 -11.07 -15.60
N ILE A 70 14.84 -11.02 -14.77
CA ILE A 70 16.23 -11.29 -15.18
C ILE A 70 16.38 -12.74 -15.62
N ALA A 71 15.93 -13.72 -14.83
CA ALA A 71 15.99 -15.13 -15.16
C ALA A 71 15.27 -15.44 -16.48
N ARG A 72 14.07 -14.86 -16.68
CA ARG A 72 13.32 -14.96 -17.95
C ARG A 72 14.07 -14.32 -19.12
N ALA A 73 14.84 -13.25 -18.90
CA ALA A 73 15.67 -12.66 -19.95
C ALA A 73 16.88 -13.54 -20.29
N MET A 74 17.55 -14.14 -19.30
CA MET A 74 18.68 -15.06 -19.51
C MET A 74 18.28 -16.30 -20.31
N ILE A 75 17.15 -16.93 -19.94
CA ILE A 75 16.60 -18.07 -20.67
C ILE A 75 16.29 -17.70 -22.13
N ARG A 76 15.64 -16.56 -22.37
CA ARG A 76 15.38 -16.07 -23.73
C ARG A 76 16.66 -15.79 -24.53
N ALA A 77 17.73 -15.39 -23.87
CA ALA A 77 19.03 -15.14 -24.47
C ALA A 77 19.89 -16.41 -24.64
N GLY A 78 19.39 -17.59 -24.24
CA GLY A 78 20.14 -18.85 -24.27
C GLY A 78 21.34 -18.87 -23.31
N ARG A 79 21.36 -17.99 -22.30
CA ARG A 79 22.41 -17.94 -21.28
C ARG A 79 22.08 -18.88 -20.12
N PRO A 80 23.08 -19.54 -19.50
CA PRO A 80 22.86 -20.28 -18.27
C PRO A 80 22.40 -19.32 -17.16
N LEU A 81 21.55 -19.84 -16.26
CA LEU A 81 21.02 -19.13 -15.09
C LEU A 81 22.09 -18.90 -14.02
#